data_AF-A0A0P7WGJ6-F1
#
_entry.id   AF-A0A0P7WGJ6-F1
#
_cell.length_a   1.000
_cell.length_b   1.000
_cell.length_c   1.000
_cell.angle_alpha   90.00
_cell.angle_beta   90.00
_cell.angle_gamma   90.00
#
_symmetry.space_group_name_H-M   'P 1'
#
loop_
_entity.id
_entity.type
_entity.pdbx_description
1 polymer ?
#
loop_
_entity_poly.entity_id
_entity_poly.type
_entity_poly.pdbx_seq_one_letter_code
_entity_poly.pdbx_strand_id
1 'polypeptide(L)'
;MGTTTDDLIDQLKEKFAVETDADLARKLRVDKSTVSSWRRRDGLPARFQKILEVGLSAQSVQAPPLEWGEEEKKAFSLALFRYCRLYADIVKRGEFRDLANLFPGGMGAFWVLMSQAHRDLISRQGSGQHSLDTALSLCIYDDLEYGSGAIERDLSLVPSHMRPAQAADDRPSDKK
;
A
#
# COMPACT_ATOMS: atom_id res chain seq x y z
N MET A 1 30.35 -18.86 -10.23
CA MET A 1 30.37 -17.39 -10.31
C MET A 1 29.10 -16.91 -9.63
N GLY A 2 29.20 -16.12 -8.56
CA GLY A 2 28.01 -15.60 -7.88
C GLY A 2 27.32 -14.57 -8.77
N THR A 3 26.00 -14.67 -8.91
CA THR A 3 25.20 -13.66 -9.62
C THR A 3 25.34 -12.33 -8.89
N THR A 4 25.83 -11.30 -9.57
CA THR A 4 26.05 -9.99 -8.95
C THR A 4 24.73 -9.21 -8.85
N THR A 5 24.67 -8.20 -7.98
CA THR A 5 23.48 -7.33 -7.89
C THR A 5 23.19 -6.62 -9.20
N ASP A 6 24.22 -6.28 -9.97
CA ASP A 6 24.07 -5.67 -11.29
C ASP A 6 23.39 -6.62 -12.27
N ASP A 7 23.79 -7.90 -12.28
CA ASP A 7 23.15 -8.93 -13.10
C ASP A 7 21.68 -9.13 -12.73
N LEU A 8 21.35 -9.09 -11.43
CA LEU A 8 19.96 -9.22 -10.96
C LEU A 8 19.11 -8.01 -11.38
N ILE A 9 19.66 -6.81 -11.33
CA ILE A 9 18.93 -5.61 -11.77
C ILE A 9 18.71 -5.63 -13.28
N ASP A 10 19.69 -6.09 -14.06
CA ASP A 10 19.55 -6.18 -15.51
C ASP A 10 18.56 -7.30 -15.91
N GLN A 11 18.51 -8.42 -15.18
CA GLN A 11 17.44 -9.41 -15.33
C GLN A 11 16.05 -8.83 -15.01
N LEU A 12 15.94 -7.96 -13.99
CA LEU A 12 14.67 -7.28 -13.70
C LEU A 12 14.28 -6.35 -14.85
N LYS A 13 15.23 -5.59 -15.40
CA LYS A 13 14.98 -4.71 -16.56
C LYS A 13 14.45 -5.47 -17.75
N GLU A 14 15.09 -6.59 -18.09
CA GLU A 14 14.67 -7.47 -19.18
C GLU A 14 13.25 -7.98 -18.91
N LYS A 15 12.99 -8.49 -17.70
CA LYS A 15 11.68 -9.02 -17.31
C LYS A 15 10.55 -7.98 -17.37
N PHE A 16 10.85 -6.71 -17.08
CA PHE A 16 9.88 -5.62 -17.17
C PHE A 16 9.86 -4.90 -18.52
N ALA A 17 10.70 -5.34 -19.48
CA ALA A 17 10.90 -4.69 -20.77
C ALA A 17 11.19 -3.19 -20.65
N VAL A 18 12.14 -2.84 -19.78
CA VAL A 18 12.60 -1.46 -19.54
C VAL A 18 14.10 -1.34 -19.75
N GLU A 19 14.56 -0.21 -20.24
CA GLU A 19 15.99 0.00 -20.53
C GLU A 19 16.72 0.76 -19.41
N THR A 20 16.00 1.64 -18.69
CA THR A 20 16.63 2.52 -17.70
C THR A 20 16.28 2.14 -16.26
N ASP A 21 17.20 2.41 -15.33
CA ASP A 21 16.97 2.26 -13.89
C ASP A 21 15.78 3.13 -13.41
N ALA A 22 15.54 4.28 -14.07
CA ALA A 22 14.41 5.13 -13.75
C ALA A 22 13.07 4.49 -14.14
N ASP A 23 13.01 3.82 -15.28
CA ASP A 23 11.83 3.09 -15.73
C ASP A 23 11.58 1.87 -14.85
N LEU A 24 12.64 1.12 -14.49
CA LEU A 24 12.55 0.03 -13.53
C LEU A 24 12.03 0.50 -12.18
N ALA A 25 12.56 1.62 -11.66
CA ALA A 25 12.11 2.21 -10.41
C ALA A 25 10.60 2.55 -10.46
N ARG A 26 10.12 3.13 -11.57
CA ARG A 26 8.68 3.39 -11.77
C ARG A 26 7.86 2.09 -11.81
N LYS A 27 8.33 1.05 -12.50
CA LYS A 27 7.64 -0.25 -12.58
C LYS A 27 7.55 -0.93 -11.20
N LEU A 28 8.63 -0.87 -10.43
CA LEU A 28 8.72 -1.42 -9.08
C LEU A 28 8.13 -0.50 -8.00
N ARG A 29 7.68 0.70 -8.37
CA ARG A 29 7.16 1.75 -7.45
C ARG A 29 8.13 2.09 -6.31
N VAL A 30 9.42 2.19 -6.63
CA VAL A 30 10.46 2.66 -5.73
C VAL A 30 11.11 3.93 -6.30
N ASP A 31 11.80 4.68 -5.46
CA ASP A 31 12.59 5.82 -5.94
C ASP A 31 13.80 5.36 -6.75
N LYS A 32 14.19 6.14 -7.76
CA LYS A 32 15.42 5.89 -8.54
C LYS A 32 16.66 5.75 -7.64
N SER A 33 16.75 6.56 -6.60
CA SER A 33 17.83 6.50 -5.59
C SER A 33 17.88 5.17 -4.86
N THR A 34 16.74 4.48 -4.72
CA THR A 34 16.66 3.16 -4.08
C THR A 34 17.34 2.10 -4.94
N VAL A 35 17.09 2.11 -6.25
CA VAL A 35 17.74 1.19 -7.21
C VAL A 35 19.26 1.44 -7.23
N SER A 36 19.68 2.70 -7.26
CA SER A 36 21.11 3.05 -7.17
C SER A 36 21.74 2.59 -5.84
N SER A 37 20.99 2.66 -4.74
CA SER A 37 21.46 2.19 -3.43
C SER A 37 21.62 0.67 -3.37
N TRP A 38 20.83 -0.11 -4.12
CA TRP A 38 20.99 -1.57 -4.19
C TRP A 38 22.31 -1.94 -4.84
N ARG A 39 22.64 -1.33 -6.00
CA ARG A 39 23.93 -1.51 -6.68
C ARG A 39 25.09 -1.17 -5.74
N ARG A 40 25.03 -0.01 -5.08
CA ARG A 40 26.10 0.46 -4.18
C ARG A 40 26.33 -0.47 -2.98
N ARG A 41 25.27 -1.10 -2.47
CA ARG A 41 25.34 -1.99 -1.30
C ARG A 41 25.61 -3.45 -1.69
N ASP A 42 25.68 -3.74 -2.99
CA ASP A 42 25.68 -5.09 -3.54
C ASP A 42 24.61 -5.98 -2.90
N GLY A 43 23.38 -5.46 -2.83
CA GLY A 43 22.27 -6.15 -2.22
C GLY A 43 20.91 -5.75 -2.80
N LEU A 44 20.33 -6.67 -3.57
CA LEU A 44 18.94 -6.59 -4.01
C LEU A 44 18.02 -7.19 -2.92
N PRO A 45 16.98 -6.48 -2.44
CA PRO A 45 16.06 -7.04 -1.45
C PRO A 45 15.41 -8.35 -1.92
N ALA A 46 15.24 -9.31 -1.00
CA ALA A 46 14.76 -10.66 -1.30
C ALA A 46 13.42 -10.69 -2.07
N ARG A 47 12.52 -9.73 -1.81
CA ARG A 47 11.24 -9.62 -2.53
C ARG A 47 11.40 -9.45 -4.04
N PHE A 48 12.45 -8.76 -4.49
CA PHE A 48 12.72 -8.54 -5.91
C PHE A 48 13.51 -9.70 -6.52
N GLN A 49 14.35 -10.39 -5.73
CA GLN A 49 14.98 -11.64 -6.15
C GLN A 49 13.92 -12.71 -6.46
N LYS A 50 12.91 -12.84 -5.60
CA LYS A 50 11.76 -13.75 -5.82
C LYS A 50 10.99 -13.48 -7.12
N ILE A 51 10.96 -12.23 -7.60
CA ILE A 51 10.34 -11.91 -8.90
C ILE A 51 11.09 -12.62 -10.02
N LEU A 52 12.42 -12.67 -9.96
CA LEU A 52 13.26 -13.36 -10.94
C LEU A 52 13.10 -14.88 -10.84
N GLU A 53 13.15 -15.43 -9.62
CA GLU A 53 13.11 -16.87 -9.37
C GLU A 53 11.77 -17.52 -9.75
N VAL A 54 10.65 -16.88 -9.40
CA VAL A 54 9.32 -17.54 -9.45
C VAL A 54 8.54 -17.21 -10.72
N GLY A 55 9.11 -16.43 -11.65
CA GLY A 55 8.37 -16.06 -12.86
C GLY A 55 7.24 -15.03 -12.63
N LEU A 56 7.07 -14.53 -11.41
CA LEU A 56 5.97 -13.63 -11.03
C LEU A 56 5.97 -12.32 -11.86
N SER A 57 4.82 -11.93 -12.40
CA SER A 57 4.65 -10.73 -13.22
C SER A 57 4.59 -9.46 -12.36
N ALA A 58 4.80 -8.28 -12.97
CA ALA A 58 4.63 -6.95 -12.33
C ALA A 58 3.34 -6.77 -11.55
N GLN A 59 2.28 -7.49 -11.94
CA GLN A 59 0.98 -7.44 -11.31
C GLN A 59 1.00 -8.04 -9.90
N SER A 60 1.99 -8.87 -9.57
CA SER A 60 2.22 -9.36 -8.20
C SER A 60 2.65 -8.27 -7.21
N VAL A 61 2.99 -7.07 -7.68
CA VAL A 61 3.19 -5.88 -6.81
C VAL A 61 1.85 -5.31 -6.32
N GLN A 62 0.74 -5.66 -6.97
CA GLN A 62 -0.64 -5.28 -6.59
C GLN A 62 -1.50 -6.47 -6.16
N ALA A 63 -0.90 -7.65 -6.02
CA ALA A 63 -1.51 -8.81 -5.41
C ALA A 63 -0.77 -9.10 -4.11
N PRO A 64 -1.40 -9.71 -3.10
CA PRO A 64 -0.67 -10.19 -1.93
C PRO A 64 0.45 -11.14 -2.37
N PRO A 65 1.74 -10.87 -2.05
CA PRO A 65 2.78 -11.87 -2.24
C PRO A 65 2.41 -13.20 -1.56
N LEU A 66 2.87 -14.32 -2.14
CA LEU A 66 2.68 -15.66 -1.55
C LEU A 66 3.23 -15.76 -0.12
N GLU A 67 4.25 -14.97 0.21
CA GLU A 67 4.81 -14.87 1.55
C GLU A 67 5.03 -13.40 1.94
N TRP A 68 4.42 -12.99 3.04
CA TRP A 68 4.63 -11.66 3.64
C TRP A 68 5.64 -11.75 4.77
N GLY A 69 6.55 -10.76 4.82
CA GLY A 69 7.33 -10.51 6.03
C GLY A 69 6.43 -9.98 7.15
N GLU A 70 6.96 -9.97 8.37
CA GLU A 70 6.21 -9.50 9.54
C GLU A 70 5.81 -8.02 9.39
N GLU A 71 6.67 -7.18 8.82
CA GLU A 71 6.37 -5.76 8.57
C GLU A 71 5.18 -5.60 7.61
N GLU A 72 5.15 -6.35 6.50
CA GLU A 72 4.05 -6.30 5.54
C GLU A 72 2.75 -6.84 6.13
N LYS A 73 2.80 -7.90 6.96
CA LYS A 73 1.60 -8.41 7.66
C LYS A 73 0.99 -7.35 8.58
N LYS A 74 1.82 -6.61 9.32
CA LYS A 74 1.35 -5.54 10.21
C LYS A 74 0.86 -4.34 9.41
N ALA A 75 1.55 -3.95 8.34
CA ALA A 75 1.11 -2.88 7.44
C ALA A 75 -0.24 -3.22 6.79
N PHE A 76 -0.43 -4.46 6.34
CA PHE A 76 -1.71 -4.94 5.83
C PHE A 76 -2.81 -4.84 6.89
N SER A 77 -2.53 -5.28 8.12
CA SER A 77 -3.50 -5.23 9.23
C SER A 77 -3.96 -3.79 9.52
N LEU A 78 -3.01 -2.84 9.58
CA LEU A 78 -3.32 -1.42 9.78
C LEU A 78 -4.08 -0.83 8.58
N ALA A 79 -3.69 -1.18 7.36
CA ALA A 79 -4.38 -0.73 6.15
C ALA A 79 -5.82 -1.24 6.08
N LEU A 80 -6.05 -2.50 6.45
CA LEU A 80 -7.38 -3.09 6.53
C LEU A 80 -8.25 -2.39 7.56
N PHE A 81 -7.70 -2.11 8.74
CA PHE A 81 -8.38 -1.31 9.76
C PHE A 81 -8.82 0.05 9.21
N ARG A 82 -7.92 0.80 8.58
CA ARG A 82 -8.21 2.10 7.98
C ARG A 82 -9.22 2.03 6.85
N TYR A 83 -9.07 1.04 5.96
CA TYR A 83 -10.00 0.79 4.86
C TYR A 83 -11.41 0.52 5.37
N CYS A 84 -11.56 -0.36 6.36
CA CYS A 84 -12.85 -0.64 7.00
C CYS A 84 -13.48 0.62 7.59
N ARG A 85 -12.70 1.48 8.25
CA ARG A 85 -13.20 2.76 8.77
C ARG A 85 -13.63 3.71 7.66
N LEU A 86 -12.81 3.84 6.62
CA LEU A 86 -13.04 4.73 5.48
C LEU A 86 -14.35 4.42 4.74
N TYR A 87 -14.68 3.14 4.61
CA TYR A 87 -15.86 2.67 3.88
C TYR A 87 -16.99 2.17 4.79
N ALA A 88 -16.87 2.35 6.11
CA ALA A 88 -17.84 1.85 7.09
C ALA A 88 -19.26 2.32 6.78
N ASP A 89 -19.44 3.59 6.43
CA ASP A 89 -20.76 4.17 6.18
C ASP A 89 -21.41 3.63 4.91
N ILE A 90 -20.63 3.43 3.84
CA ILE A 90 -21.11 2.77 2.62
C ILE A 90 -21.59 1.35 2.92
N VAL A 91 -20.79 0.59 3.66
CA VAL A 91 -21.12 -0.79 4.02
C VAL A 91 -22.36 -0.85 4.91
N LYS A 92 -22.47 0.05 5.91
CA LYS A 92 -23.63 0.13 6.82
C LYS A 92 -24.92 0.49 6.10
N ARG A 93 -24.88 1.37 5.08
CA ARG A 93 -26.06 1.70 4.27
C ARG A 93 -26.60 0.49 3.52
N GLY A 94 -25.74 -0.45 3.14
CA GLY A 94 -26.14 -1.69 2.47
C GLY A 94 -26.73 -1.50 1.07
N GLU A 95 -26.58 -0.31 0.47
CA GLU A 95 -27.07 -0.04 -0.87
C GLU A 95 -26.22 -0.79 -1.90
N PHE A 96 -26.84 -1.71 -2.65
CA PHE A 96 -26.15 -2.55 -3.64
C PHE A 96 -25.34 -1.72 -4.65
N ARG A 97 -25.87 -0.58 -5.08
CA ARG A 97 -25.20 0.32 -6.03
C ARG A 97 -23.88 0.87 -5.48
N ASP A 98 -23.88 1.31 -4.22
CA ASP A 98 -22.67 1.83 -3.57
C ASP A 98 -21.62 0.73 -3.43
N LEU A 99 -22.03 -0.47 -3.02
CA LEU A 99 -21.16 -1.63 -2.90
C LEU A 99 -20.60 -2.07 -4.26
N ALA A 100 -21.45 -2.14 -5.29
CA ALA A 100 -21.04 -2.55 -6.64
C ALA A 100 -20.02 -1.58 -7.27
N ASN A 101 -20.08 -0.29 -6.92
CA ASN A 101 -19.07 0.70 -7.34
C ASN A 101 -17.78 0.60 -6.50
N LEU A 102 -17.90 0.23 -5.23
CA LEU A 102 -16.77 0.11 -4.32
C LEU A 102 -15.84 -1.05 -4.68
N PHE A 103 -16.35 -2.26 -4.95
CA PHE A 103 -15.48 -3.44 -5.08
C PHE A 103 -14.56 -3.48 -6.32
N PRO A 104 -15.01 -3.11 -7.54
CA PRO A 104 -14.14 -3.15 -8.72
C PRO A 104 -13.03 -2.09 -8.72
N GLY A 105 -13.24 -0.94 -8.07
CA GLY A 105 -12.30 0.20 -8.06
C GLY A 105 -11.63 0.48 -6.71
N GLY A 106 -12.22 0.04 -5.60
CA GLY A 106 -11.79 0.36 -4.23
C GLY A 106 -10.51 -0.36 -3.81
N MET A 107 -10.16 -1.47 -4.45
CA MET A 107 -8.88 -2.17 -4.22
C MET A 107 -7.67 -1.24 -4.42
N GLY A 108 -7.76 -0.24 -5.30
CA GLY A 108 -6.70 0.76 -5.47
C GLY A 108 -6.46 1.60 -4.22
N ALA A 109 -7.52 2.00 -3.52
CA ALA A 109 -7.43 2.74 -2.27
C ALA A 109 -6.78 1.91 -1.17
N PHE A 110 -7.07 0.61 -1.11
CA PHE A 110 -6.44 -0.29 -0.14
C PHE A 110 -4.91 -0.28 -0.24
N TRP A 111 -4.35 -0.40 -1.44
CA TRP A 111 -2.90 -0.40 -1.63
C TRP A 111 -2.23 0.94 -1.32
N VAL A 112 -2.94 2.05 -1.53
CA VAL A 112 -2.48 3.38 -1.10
C VAL A 112 -2.39 3.43 0.43
N LEU A 113 -3.44 2.96 1.13
CA LEU A 113 -3.44 2.89 2.59
C LEU A 113 -2.38 1.92 3.12
N MET A 114 -2.13 0.80 2.45
CA MET A 114 -1.05 -0.14 2.81
C MET A 114 0.33 0.50 2.71
N SER A 115 0.57 1.25 1.62
CA SER A 115 1.84 1.98 1.46
C SER A 115 2.03 3.02 2.57
N GLN A 116 0.96 3.72 2.95
CA GLN A 116 1.01 4.66 4.07
C GLN A 116 1.22 3.96 5.42
N ALA A 117 0.48 2.88 5.69
CA ALA A 117 0.59 2.10 6.90
C ALA A 117 2.02 1.59 7.12
N HIS A 118 2.68 1.15 6.04
CA HIS A 118 4.07 0.72 6.11
C HIS A 118 5.02 1.86 6.52
N ARG A 119 4.83 3.07 5.96
CA ARG A 119 5.61 4.27 6.36
C ARG A 119 5.37 4.65 7.81
N ASP A 120 4.13 4.61 8.27
CA ASP A 120 3.77 4.94 9.65
C ASP A 120 4.40 3.95 10.64
N LEU A 121 4.37 2.65 10.33
CA LEU A 121 5.01 1.61 11.15
C LEU A 121 6.51 1.81 11.24
N ILE A 122 7.21 2.04 10.11
CA ILE A 122 8.65 2.33 10.12
C ILE A 122 8.95 3.58 10.95
N SER A 123 8.15 4.64 10.78
CA SER A 123 8.31 5.87 11.56
C SER A 123 8.13 5.63 13.06
N ARG A 124 7.18 4.77 13.45
CA ARG A 124 6.92 4.43 14.86
C ARG A 124 7.98 3.48 15.43
N GLN A 125 8.52 2.56 14.66
CA GLN A 125 9.64 1.73 15.14
C GLN A 125 10.89 2.56 15.43
N GLY A 126 11.11 3.65 14.68
CA GLY A 126 12.25 4.54 14.86
C GLY A 126 13.58 3.78 14.83
N SER A 127 14.61 4.29 15.50
CA SER A 127 15.90 3.59 15.67
C SER A 127 15.83 2.37 16.63
N GLY A 128 14.76 1.57 16.54
CA GLY A 128 14.53 0.37 17.37
C GLY A 128 13.86 0.65 18.72
N GLN A 129 13.15 1.76 18.86
CA GLN A 129 12.47 2.12 20.12
C GLN A 129 11.25 1.25 20.40
N HIS A 130 10.59 0.75 19.35
CA HIS A 130 9.36 -0.03 19.47
C HIS A 130 9.41 -1.30 18.61
N SER A 131 8.85 -2.38 19.15
CA SER A 131 8.56 -3.57 18.35
C SER A 131 7.48 -3.27 17.31
N LEU A 132 7.36 -4.11 16.28
CA LEU A 132 6.31 -3.97 15.27
C LEU A 132 4.89 -4.03 15.88
N ASP A 133 4.67 -4.87 16.88
CA ASP A 133 3.38 -4.96 17.57
C ASP A 133 3.04 -3.69 18.34
N THR A 134 4.03 -3.12 19.02
CA THR A 134 3.87 -1.83 19.71
C THR A 134 3.62 -0.70 18.70
N ALA A 135 4.38 -0.65 17.60
CA ALA A 135 4.20 0.34 16.55
C ALA A 135 2.78 0.26 15.94
N LEU A 136 2.29 -0.95 15.64
CA LEU A 136 0.93 -1.15 15.15
C LEU A 136 -0.12 -0.67 16.16
N SER A 137 0.04 -1.05 17.42
CA SER A 137 -0.91 -0.67 18.48
C SER A 137 -0.98 0.85 18.68
N LEU A 138 0.17 1.53 18.62
CA LEU A 138 0.24 2.99 18.70
C LEU A 138 -0.46 3.65 17.51
N CYS A 139 -0.19 3.19 16.27
CA CYS A 139 -0.87 3.74 15.09
C CYS A 139 -2.41 3.58 15.17
N ILE A 140 -2.90 2.42 15.63
CA ILE A 140 -4.34 2.18 15.81
C ILE A 140 -4.90 3.11 16.89
N TYR A 141 -4.19 3.26 18.01
CA TYR A 141 -4.59 4.17 19.09
C TYR A 141 -4.69 5.61 18.60
N ASP A 142 -3.68 6.13 17.90
CA ASP A 142 -3.68 7.48 17.34
C ASP A 142 -4.86 7.69 16.37
N ASP A 143 -5.13 6.71 15.50
CA ASP A 143 -6.24 6.78 14.55
C ASP A 143 -7.61 6.78 15.26
N LEU A 144 -7.73 6.09 16.40
CA LEU A 144 -8.93 6.10 17.22
C LEU A 144 -9.09 7.43 17.97
N GLU A 145 -8.01 7.92 18.59
CA GLU A 145 -8.00 9.18 19.33
C GLU A 145 -8.29 10.38 18.42
N TYR A 146 -7.72 10.40 17.21
CA TYR A 146 -7.93 11.46 16.23
C TYR A 146 -9.30 11.40 15.52
N GLY A 147 -10.02 10.29 15.65
CA GLY A 147 -11.41 10.17 15.21
C GLY A 147 -11.62 10.41 13.71
N SER A 148 -12.41 11.43 13.37
CA SER A 148 -12.72 11.80 11.97
C SER A 148 -11.51 12.37 11.23
N GLY A 149 -10.58 13.02 11.93
CA GLY A 149 -9.37 13.55 11.31
C GLY A 149 -8.49 12.47 10.68
N ALA A 150 -8.47 11.25 11.24
CA ALA A 150 -7.76 10.13 10.66
C ALA A 150 -8.39 9.68 9.33
N ILE A 151 -9.72 9.72 9.24
CA ILE A 151 -10.48 9.39 8.03
C ILE A 151 -10.21 10.45 6.95
N GLU A 152 -10.22 11.73 7.30
CA GLU A 152 -9.91 12.83 6.37
C GLU A 152 -8.48 12.75 5.82
N ARG A 153 -7.50 12.46 6.69
CA ARG A 153 -6.12 12.18 6.27
C ARG A 153 -6.08 11.05 5.26
N ASP A 154 -6.73 9.92 5.55
CA ASP A 154 -6.72 8.75 4.67
C ASP A 154 -7.44 9.03 3.34
N LEU A 155 -8.58 9.75 3.36
CA LEU A 155 -9.27 10.23 2.16
C LEU A 155 -8.37 11.11 1.28
N SER A 156 -7.54 11.95 1.90
CA SER A 156 -6.65 12.86 1.18
C SER A 156 -5.61 12.12 0.34
N LEU A 157 -5.20 10.93 0.78
CA LEU A 157 -4.25 10.05 0.09
C LEU A 157 -4.90 9.31 -1.08
N VAL A 158 -6.18 8.99 -0.95
CA VAL A 158 -6.92 8.23 -1.98
C VAL A 158 -7.24 9.15 -3.17
N PRO A 159 -6.93 8.75 -4.42
CA PRO A 159 -7.31 9.51 -5.61
C PRO A 159 -8.80 9.81 -5.64
N SER A 160 -9.19 11.00 -6.10
CA SER A 160 -10.58 11.47 -6.06
C SER A 160 -11.59 10.49 -6.69
N HIS A 161 -11.23 9.84 -7.80
CA HIS A 161 -12.06 8.84 -8.48
C HIS A 161 -12.20 7.51 -7.73
N MET A 162 -11.41 7.27 -6.69
CA MET A 162 -11.46 6.09 -5.81
C MET A 162 -12.06 6.42 -4.43
N ARG A 163 -12.34 7.69 -4.16
CA ARG A 163 -12.93 8.09 -2.88
C ARG A 163 -14.36 7.57 -2.80
N PRO A 164 -14.81 7.17 -1.59
CA PRO A 164 -16.23 6.94 -1.38
C PRO A 164 -17.00 8.17 -1.84
N ALA A 165 -18.05 7.97 -2.65
CA ALA A 165 -18.95 9.05 -2.99
C ALA A 165 -19.43 9.66 -1.68
N GLN A 166 -19.09 10.92 -1.45
CA GLN A 166 -19.67 11.65 -0.32
C GLN A 166 -21.17 11.52 -0.49
N ALA A 167 -21.84 11.04 0.57
CA ALA A 167 -23.29 11.02 0.56
C ALA A 167 -23.71 12.44 0.22
N ALA A 168 -24.33 12.62 -0.96
CA ALA A 168 -24.93 13.90 -1.29
C ALA A 168 -25.96 14.14 -0.19
N ASP A 169 -25.63 15.01 0.75
CA ASP A 169 -26.44 15.42 1.90
C ASP A 169 -27.70 16.20 1.46
N ASP A 170 -27.94 16.25 0.14
CA ASP A 170 -29.00 16.98 -0.54
C ASP A 170 -30.08 16.03 -1.10
N ARG A 171 -30.49 14.98 -0.37
CA ARG A 171 -31.86 14.47 -0.62
C ARG A 171 -32.81 15.46 0.05
N PRO A 172 -33.57 16.27 -0.70
CA PRO A 172 -34.49 17.22 -0.11
C PRO A 172 -35.39 16.45 0.85
N SER A 173 -35.44 16.91 2.10
CA SER A 173 -36.35 16.38 3.09
C SER A 173 -37.75 16.53 2.51
N ASP A 174 -38.34 15.42 2.07
CA ASP A 174 -39.73 15.42 1.60
C ASP A 174 -40.59 15.94 2.75
N LYS A 175 -40.96 17.22 2.63
CA LYS A 175 -41.90 17.89 3.52
C LYS A 175 -43.24 17.19 3.31
N LYS A 176 -43.63 16.38 4.29
CA LYS A 176 -45.02 15.97 4.48
C LYS A 176 -45.85 17.15 4.96
#